data_AF-A0A0L8GJC9-F1
#
_entry.id   AF-A0A0L8GJC9-F1
#
_cell.length_a   1.000
_cell.length_b   1.000
_cell.length_c   1.000
_cell.angle_alpha   90.00
_cell.angle_beta   90.00
_cell.angle_gamma   90.00
#
_symmetry.space_group_name_H-M   'P 1'
#
loop_
_entity.id
_entity.type
_entity.pdbx_description
1 polymer ?
#
loop_
_entity_poly.entity_id
_entity_poly.type
_entity_poly.pdbx_seq_one_letter_code
_entity_poly.pdbx_strand_id
1 'polypeptide(L)'
;MKFAMWKKSSMWILFGGMVMFFLSLSTCFAYLLAGVYHRWQLDRKESVELQNIMVSLGRLKDNSNVYKVLQEELMESTVQRVFPWLPKNNTLPNYFFHQQTRKSPASYQHSNIVFMTNTHDSSNSFSDCLHDIATDHSLPMSPFMSIRNRRAWEEAEGNERMLHDRIKIHHGNYAFGMCENLTSSCSYFLMLQDPIERAISTYHYCKDAIRDELCSVVNANKVSVHDWAVHQGSLFFRQLLFKPDFCDIEVNSSLIAVQNINKLPCWYKQKLYFDSLSNADVTEALNYVGKHLDQWFSVVGHVDDYSASVKMFEYVYRLPFSKCYDSSLAFQEEPSNNNRAYTVDQNEETLDKQEVFLLKQSVTVQKALHADYRIYNEAKKLYQIQRQVLFNQIGH
;
A
#
# COMPACT_ATOMS: atom_id res chain seq x y z
N MET A 1 99.89 34.53 -54.94
CA MET A 1 99.10 33.27 -54.98
C MET A 1 98.95 32.78 -53.55
N LYS A 2 98.01 33.30 -52.74
CA LYS A 2 96.56 33.04 -52.67
C LYS A 2 96.23 31.59 -52.25
N PHE A 3 96.25 31.30 -50.95
CA PHE A 3 95.35 30.34 -50.26
C PHE A 3 95.61 30.34 -48.74
N ALA A 4 95.15 31.36 -48.01
CA ALA A 4 95.11 31.32 -46.53
C ALA A 4 94.25 32.43 -45.92
N MET A 5 93.04 32.66 -46.40
CA MET A 5 92.05 33.46 -45.66
C MET A 5 90.67 32.93 -46.00
N TRP A 6 90.20 31.92 -45.27
CA TRP A 6 88.77 31.57 -45.16
C TRP A 6 88.59 30.53 -44.05
N LYS A 7 88.99 30.85 -42.81
CA LYS A 7 88.73 29.97 -41.64
C LYS A 7 88.28 30.67 -40.35
N LYS A 8 88.02 31.99 -40.37
CA LYS A 8 87.55 32.72 -39.17
C LYS A 8 86.07 33.13 -39.18
N SER A 9 85.35 33.01 -40.29
CA SER A 9 83.92 33.38 -40.36
C SER A 9 82.95 32.25 -39.99
N SER A 10 83.38 30.98 -40.05
CA SER A 10 82.47 29.83 -39.88
C SER A 10 82.25 29.43 -38.42
N MET A 11 83.14 29.81 -37.50
CA MET A 11 83.06 29.39 -36.10
C MET A 11 82.03 30.22 -35.28
N TRP A 12 81.82 31.49 -35.63
CA TRP A 12 80.82 32.34 -34.97
C TRP A 12 79.38 31.96 -35.35
N ILE A 13 79.17 31.41 -36.54
CA ILE A 13 77.85 30.95 -37.00
C ILE A 13 77.44 29.67 -36.26
N LEU A 14 78.38 28.76 -36.00
CA LEU A 14 78.12 27.54 -35.22
C LEU A 14 77.83 27.83 -33.75
N PHE A 15 78.55 28.78 -33.13
CA PHE A 15 78.33 29.14 -31.73
C PHE A 15 77.01 29.91 -31.53
N GLY A 16 76.67 30.82 -32.44
CA GLY A 16 75.38 31.53 -32.43
C GLY A 16 74.18 30.60 -32.62
N GLY A 17 74.29 29.62 -33.52
CA GLY A 17 73.26 28.61 -33.75
C GLY A 17 73.02 27.72 -32.52
N MET A 18 74.10 27.33 -31.82
CA MET A 18 74.01 26.49 -30.63
C MET A 18 73.35 27.24 -29.45
N VAL A 19 73.70 28.50 -29.20
CA VAL A 19 73.06 29.32 -28.15
C VAL A 19 71.58 29.56 -28.44
N MET A 20 71.21 29.86 -29.69
CA MET A 20 69.80 30.02 -30.09
C MET A 20 69.01 28.72 -29.95
N PHE A 21 69.64 27.57 -30.25
CA PHE A 21 69.03 26.26 -30.05
C PHE A 21 68.76 25.97 -28.57
N PHE A 22 69.73 26.22 -27.67
CA PHE A 22 69.54 26.04 -26.23
C PHE A 22 68.50 27.00 -25.63
N LEU A 23 68.44 28.25 -26.11
CA LEU A 23 67.39 29.20 -25.70
C LEU A 23 66.00 28.76 -26.19
N SER A 24 65.91 28.18 -27.38
CA SER A 24 64.64 27.62 -27.90
C SER A 24 64.18 26.37 -27.12
N LEU A 25 65.12 25.51 -26.73
CA LEU A 25 64.84 24.33 -25.91
C LEU A 25 64.44 24.69 -24.49
N SER A 26 65.12 25.68 -23.88
CA SER A 26 64.80 26.15 -22.54
C SER A 26 63.42 26.80 -22.47
N THR A 27 63.05 27.59 -23.49
CA THR A 27 61.70 28.18 -23.54
C THR A 27 60.64 27.11 -23.76
N CYS A 28 60.87 26.16 -24.67
CA CYS A 28 59.95 25.03 -24.89
C CYS A 28 59.76 24.19 -23.62
N PHE A 29 60.83 23.90 -22.88
CA PHE A 29 60.77 23.17 -21.61
C PHE A 29 60.02 23.95 -20.52
N ALA A 30 60.23 25.28 -20.44
CA ALA A 30 59.48 26.12 -19.51
C ALA A 30 57.98 26.16 -19.83
N TYR A 31 57.60 26.22 -21.11
CA TYR A 31 56.20 26.14 -21.53
C TYR A 31 55.57 24.77 -21.23
N LEU A 32 56.33 23.67 -21.41
CA LEU A 32 55.87 22.33 -21.04
C LEU A 32 55.67 22.20 -19.53
N LEU A 33 56.62 22.68 -18.72
CA LEU A 33 56.48 22.67 -17.26
C LEU A 33 55.34 23.57 -16.78
N ALA A 34 55.15 24.75 -17.38
CA ALA A 34 54.02 25.62 -17.07
C ALA A 34 52.68 24.97 -17.44
N GLY A 35 52.61 24.27 -18.58
CA GLY A 35 51.43 23.51 -18.99
C GLY A 35 51.12 22.35 -18.06
N VAL A 36 52.13 21.57 -17.65
CA VAL A 36 51.98 20.47 -16.68
C VAL A 36 51.58 21.00 -15.31
N TYR A 37 52.18 22.10 -14.85
CA TYR A 37 51.84 22.73 -13.57
C TYR A 37 50.42 23.31 -13.57
N HIS A 38 50.01 23.97 -14.65
CA HIS A 38 48.65 24.49 -14.79
C HIS A 38 47.62 23.36 -14.81
N ARG A 39 47.89 22.27 -15.55
CA ARG A 39 47.02 21.08 -15.57
C ARG A 39 46.92 20.43 -14.18
N TRP A 40 48.05 20.26 -13.50
CA TRP A 40 48.07 19.73 -12.13
C TRP A 40 47.30 20.63 -11.14
N GLN A 41 47.38 21.95 -11.28
CA GLN A 41 46.59 22.86 -10.45
C GLN A 41 45.09 22.78 -10.73
N LEU A 42 44.68 22.58 -11.99
CA LEU A 42 43.27 22.37 -12.34
C LEU A 42 42.74 21.07 -11.74
N ASP A 43 43.45 19.95 -11.96
CA ASP A 43 43.06 18.63 -11.43
C ASP A 43 42.96 18.66 -9.88
N ARG A 44 43.88 19.38 -9.22
CA ARG A 44 43.84 19.54 -7.76
C ARG A 44 42.64 20.36 -7.29
N LYS A 45 42.31 21.48 -7.97
CA LYS A 45 41.13 22.28 -7.63
C LYS A 45 39.85 21.49 -7.79
N GLU A 46 39.72 20.75 -8.89
CA GLU A 46 38.57 19.89 -9.16
C GLU A 46 38.42 18.80 -8.08
N SER A 47 39.53 18.16 -7.67
CA SER A 47 39.49 17.14 -6.61
C SER A 47 39.03 17.68 -5.25
N VAL A 48 39.45 18.90 -4.88
CA VAL A 48 39.07 19.54 -3.61
C VAL A 48 37.59 19.94 -3.63
N GLU A 49 37.11 20.46 -4.76
CA GLU A 49 35.70 20.80 -4.95
C GLU A 49 34.79 19.56 -4.87
N LEU A 50 35.20 18.47 -5.52
CA LEU A 50 34.48 17.19 -5.47
C LEU A 50 34.43 16.60 -4.06
N GLN A 51 35.53 16.71 -3.30
CA GLN A 51 35.59 16.26 -1.91
C GLN A 51 34.67 17.10 -1.00
N ASN A 52 34.60 18.43 -1.19
CA ASN A 52 33.69 19.31 -0.45
C ASN A 52 32.22 19.02 -0.78
N ILE A 53 31.90 18.71 -2.03
CA ILE A 53 30.56 18.29 -2.45
C ILE A 53 30.19 16.94 -1.80
N MET A 54 31.10 15.96 -1.81
CA MET A 54 30.87 14.66 -1.16
C MET A 54 30.64 14.78 0.35
N VAL A 55 31.41 15.63 1.05
CA VAL A 55 31.21 15.90 2.48
C VAL A 55 29.87 16.58 2.75
N SER A 56 29.47 17.53 1.90
CA SER A 56 28.18 18.22 2.02
C SER A 56 27.00 17.27 1.76
N LEU A 57 27.11 16.40 0.74
CA LEU A 57 26.15 15.34 0.47
C LEU A 57 26.10 14.31 1.60
N GLY A 58 27.23 13.98 2.22
CA GLY A 58 27.30 13.13 3.40
C GLY A 58 26.51 13.71 4.57
N ARG A 59 26.72 15.00 4.91
CA ARG A 59 25.96 15.69 5.97
C ARG A 59 24.48 15.80 5.67
N LEU A 60 24.09 16.05 4.42
CA LEU A 60 22.68 16.08 4.01
C LEU A 60 22.02 14.70 4.12
N LYS A 61 22.75 13.63 3.78
CA LYS A 61 22.31 12.25 3.94
C LYS A 61 22.17 11.88 5.42
N ASP A 62 23.11 12.28 6.26
CA ASP A 62 23.06 12.05 7.70
C ASP A 62 21.88 12.80 8.33
N ASN A 63 21.67 14.06 7.96
CA ASN A 63 20.49 14.82 8.38
C ASN A 63 19.20 14.13 7.91
N SER A 64 19.14 13.66 6.66
CA SER A 64 17.98 12.92 6.14
C SER A 64 17.70 11.64 6.93
N ASN A 65 18.74 10.90 7.34
CA ASN A 65 18.59 9.71 8.17
C ASN A 65 18.08 10.07 9.57
N VAL A 66 18.60 11.13 10.19
CA VAL A 66 18.11 11.62 11.49
C VAL A 66 16.63 12.01 11.40
N TYR A 67 16.22 12.74 10.35
CA TYR A 67 14.81 13.07 10.14
C TYR A 67 13.93 11.84 9.96
N LYS A 68 14.41 10.80 9.24
CA LYS A 68 13.67 9.55 9.09
C LYS A 68 13.48 8.83 10.42
N VAL A 69 14.54 8.71 11.24
CA VAL A 69 14.47 8.08 12.56
C VAL A 69 13.50 8.84 13.46
N LEU A 70 13.60 10.17 13.52
CA LEU A 70 12.67 10.99 14.32
C LEU A 70 11.22 10.87 13.84
N GLN A 71 10.99 10.79 12.53
CA GLN A 71 9.67 10.58 11.96
C GLN A 71 9.11 9.20 12.32
N GLU A 72 9.95 8.17 12.30
CA GLU A 72 9.57 6.82 12.73
C GLU A 72 9.23 6.78 14.22
N GLU A 73 10.07 7.37 15.08
CA GLU A 73 9.80 7.45 16.53
C GLU A 73 8.51 8.21 16.83
N LEU A 74 8.26 9.33 16.13
CA LEU A 74 7.03 10.11 16.29
C LEU A 74 5.79 9.30 15.86
N MET A 75 5.89 8.61 14.73
CA MET A 75 4.83 7.75 14.21
C MET A 75 4.52 6.61 15.19
N GLU A 76 5.54 5.86 15.64
CA GLU A 76 5.40 4.78 16.61
C GLU A 76 4.80 5.28 17.94
N SER A 77 5.31 6.39 18.47
CA SER A 77 4.81 7.00 19.71
C SER A 77 3.34 7.43 19.59
N THR A 78 2.97 8.03 18.46
CA THR A 78 1.58 8.44 18.20
C THR A 78 0.67 7.23 18.09
N VAL A 79 1.08 6.18 17.38
CA VAL A 79 0.31 4.95 17.24
C VAL A 79 0.14 4.25 18.59
N GLN A 80 1.19 4.11 19.39
CA GLN A 80 1.09 3.50 20.72
C GLN A 80 0.16 4.28 21.65
N ARG A 81 0.15 5.62 21.55
CA ARG A 81 -0.69 6.48 22.39
C ARG A 81 -2.15 6.52 21.95
N VAL A 82 -2.41 6.64 20.65
CA VAL A 82 -3.77 6.91 20.11
C VAL A 82 -4.44 5.64 19.59
N PHE A 83 -3.65 4.69 19.07
CA PHE A 83 -4.11 3.45 18.46
C PHE A 83 -3.36 2.22 19.01
N PRO A 84 -3.32 1.98 20.34
CA PRO A 84 -2.52 0.91 20.94
C PRO A 84 -2.85 -0.51 20.45
N TRP A 85 -4.02 -0.73 19.84
CA TRP A 85 -4.42 -2.02 19.25
C TRP A 85 -3.95 -2.21 17.81
N LEU A 86 -3.38 -1.18 17.17
CA LEU A 86 -3.00 -1.21 15.76
C LEU A 86 -1.76 -2.08 15.47
N PRO A 87 -0.67 -2.04 16.28
CA PRO A 87 0.47 -2.94 16.07
C PRO A 87 0.02 -4.40 16.04
N LYS A 88 0.47 -5.16 15.03
CA LYS A 88 0.12 -6.57 14.82
C LYS A 88 1.36 -7.43 14.92
N ASN A 89 1.33 -8.43 15.81
CA ASN A 89 2.48 -9.27 16.09
C ASN A 89 2.26 -10.73 15.70
N ASN A 90 1.01 -11.15 15.50
CA ASN A 90 0.68 -12.54 15.18
C ASN A 90 0.30 -12.77 13.71
N THR A 91 0.92 -12.02 12.79
CA THR A 91 0.67 -12.15 11.34
C THR A 91 1.82 -12.81 10.61
N LEU A 92 1.48 -13.56 9.56
CA LEU A 92 2.44 -13.94 8.54
C LEU A 92 2.66 -12.76 7.59
N PRO A 93 3.92 -12.37 7.33
CA PRO A 93 4.21 -11.27 6.43
C PRO A 93 4.01 -11.70 4.98
N ASN A 94 4.17 -10.77 4.04
CA ASN A 94 3.94 -11.01 2.63
C ASN A 94 4.83 -12.13 2.08
N TYR A 95 4.19 -13.15 1.51
CA TYR A 95 4.84 -14.35 1.02
C TYR A 95 5.92 -14.06 -0.04
N PHE A 96 5.70 -13.05 -0.89
CA PHE A 96 6.57 -12.77 -2.03
C PHE A 96 7.79 -11.91 -1.69
N PHE A 97 7.76 -11.12 -0.62
CA PHE A 97 8.86 -10.22 -0.24
C PHE A 97 9.82 -10.85 0.77
N HIS A 98 9.30 -11.73 1.63
CA HIS A 98 10.04 -12.24 2.80
C HIS A 98 10.61 -13.66 2.59
N GLN A 99 10.86 -14.05 1.34
CA GLN A 99 11.39 -15.39 0.99
C GLN A 99 12.74 -15.71 1.64
N GLN A 100 13.55 -14.69 1.95
CA GLN A 100 14.88 -14.86 2.55
C GLN A 100 14.85 -15.09 4.07
N THR A 101 13.80 -14.61 4.76
CA THR A 101 13.60 -14.80 6.21
C THR A 101 12.88 -16.10 6.57
N ARG A 102 12.59 -16.95 5.56
CA ARG A 102 12.14 -18.36 5.60
C ARG A 102 11.38 -18.79 6.86
N LYS A 103 10.15 -18.30 7.04
CA LYS A 103 9.09 -19.21 7.48
C LYS A 103 8.87 -20.20 6.33
N SER A 104 8.83 -21.50 6.63
CA SER A 104 8.61 -22.54 5.61
C SER A 104 7.31 -22.24 4.84
N PRO A 105 7.20 -22.50 3.52
CA PRO A 105 5.93 -22.41 2.79
C PRO A 105 4.78 -23.16 3.49
N ALA A 106 5.11 -24.22 4.24
CA ALA A 106 4.16 -24.94 5.08
C ALA A 106 3.48 -24.04 6.14
N SER A 107 4.12 -22.97 6.60
CA SER A 107 3.55 -22.06 7.61
C SER A 107 2.28 -21.38 7.11
N TYR A 108 2.24 -21.00 5.82
CA TYR A 108 1.06 -20.38 5.21
C TYR A 108 -0.05 -21.41 4.99
N GLN A 109 0.30 -22.61 4.54
CA GLN A 109 -0.65 -23.71 4.30
C GLN A 109 -1.37 -24.18 5.57
N HIS A 110 -0.69 -24.14 6.72
CA HIS A 110 -1.26 -24.57 8.01
C HIS A 110 -1.74 -23.40 8.90
N SER A 111 -1.65 -22.16 8.40
CA SER A 111 -2.11 -20.98 9.14
C SER A 111 -3.63 -20.85 9.12
N ASN A 112 -4.17 -20.09 10.08
CA ASN A 112 -5.52 -19.57 9.93
C ASN A 112 -5.50 -18.46 8.89
N ILE A 113 -6.43 -18.50 7.96
CA ILE A 113 -6.50 -17.56 6.85
C ILE A 113 -7.63 -16.57 7.16
N VAL A 114 -7.33 -15.28 7.03
CA VAL A 114 -8.30 -14.20 7.25
C VAL A 114 -8.47 -13.40 5.96
N PHE A 115 -9.65 -13.53 5.34
CA PHE A 115 -10.04 -12.72 4.20
C PHE A 115 -10.63 -11.39 4.68
N MET A 116 -9.91 -10.30 4.46
CA MET A 116 -10.44 -8.96 4.70
C MET A 116 -11.23 -8.49 3.49
N THR A 117 -12.55 -8.41 3.64
CA THR A 117 -13.45 -7.95 2.58
C THR A 117 -13.30 -6.45 2.41
N ASN A 118 -12.76 -6.04 1.26
CA ASN A 118 -12.61 -4.64 0.86
C ASN A 118 -13.61 -4.24 -0.23
N THR A 119 -14.12 -5.19 -0.99
CA THR A 119 -15.16 -4.97 -1.99
C THR A 119 -16.54 -5.08 -1.36
N HIS A 120 -17.46 -4.20 -1.74
CA HIS A 120 -18.88 -4.44 -1.51
C HIS A 120 -19.46 -5.03 -2.78
N ASP A 121 -19.08 -6.27 -3.09
CA ASP A 121 -19.79 -6.99 -4.12
C ASP A 121 -21.18 -7.34 -3.56
N SER A 122 -22.22 -6.81 -4.20
CA SER A 122 -23.62 -7.15 -3.92
C SER A 122 -23.90 -8.64 -4.13
N SER A 123 -23.01 -9.33 -4.84
CA SER A 123 -22.86 -10.78 -4.78
C SER A 123 -21.69 -11.11 -3.84
N ASN A 124 -21.94 -11.88 -2.78
CA ASN A 124 -20.88 -12.43 -1.93
C ASN A 124 -19.95 -13.41 -2.68
N SER A 125 -19.78 -13.31 -4.00
CA SER A 125 -19.24 -14.33 -4.90
C SER A 125 -17.90 -14.90 -4.44
N PHE A 126 -16.97 -14.05 -3.96
CA PHE A 126 -15.70 -14.54 -3.42
C PHE A 126 -15.84 -15.16 -2.02
N SER A 127 -16.70 -14.62 -1.15
CA SER A 127 -16.96 -15.22 0.18
C SER A 127 -17.71 -16.55 0.05
N ASP A 128 -18.64 -16.65 -0.88
CA ASP A 128 -19.39 -17.86 -1.20
C ASP A 128 -18.46 -18.91 -1.81
N CYS A 129 -17.60 -18.53 -2.77
CA CYS A 129 -16.55 -19.42 -3.26
C CYS A 129 -15.60 -19.88 -2.15
N LEU A 130 -15.20 -18.97 -1.25
CA LEU A 130 -14.36 -19.32 -0.11
C LEU A 130 -15.06 -20.31 0.83
N HIS A 131 -16.38 -20.21 0.97
CA HIS A 131 -17.20 -21.17 1.71
C HIS A 131 -17.25 -22.55 1.03
N ASP A 132 -17.35 -22.59 -0.31
CA ASP A 132 -17.29 -23.84 -1.07
C ASP A 132 -15.92 -24.51 -0.94
N ILE A 133 -14.84 -23.75 -1.05
CA ILE A 133 -13.47 -24.23 -0.81
C ILE A 133 -13.33 -24.75 0.63
N ALA A 134 -13.86 -24.01 1.61
CA ALA A 134 -13.81 -24.42 3.01
C ALA A 134 -14.54 -25.76 3.23
N THR A 135 -15.71 -25.91 2.61
CA THR A 135 -16.53 -27.13 2.70
C THR A 135 -15.84 -28.31 2.03
N ASP A 136 -15.36 -28.15 0.79
CA ASP A 136 -14.65 -29.19 0.02
C ASP A 136 -13.41 -29.72 0.74
N HIS A 137 -12.73 -28.86 1.50
CA HIS A 137 -11.51 -29.20 2.23
C HIS A 137 -11.71 -29.44 3.72
N SER A 138 -12.96 -29.48 4.19
CA SER A 138 -13.30 -29.68 5.63
C SER A 138 -12.59 -28.68 6.55
N LEU A 139 -12.48 -27.42 6.12
CA LEU A 139 -11.88 -26.32 6.86
C LEU A 139 -13.00 -25.57 7.60
N PRO A 140 -13.03 -25.57 8.95
CA PRO A 140 -14.04 -24.81 9.68
C PRO A 140 -13.90 -23.32 9.39
N MET A 141 -15.02 -22.68 9.03
CA MET A 141 -15.09 -21.26 8.67
C MET A 141 -15.93 -20.50 9.69
N SER A 142 -15.49 -19.31 10.08
CA SER A 142 -16.26 -18.46 10.99
C SER A 142 -17.51 -17.91 10.29
N PRO A 143 -18.51 -17.47 11.06
CA PRO A 143 -19.50 -16.54 10.53
C PRO A 143 -18.84 -15.29 9.93
N PHE A 144 -19.55 -14.60 9.03
CA PHE A 144 -19.09 -13.33 8.47
C PHE A 144 -18.81 -12.32 9.59
N MET A 145 -17.63 -11.71 9.59
CA MET A 145 -17.14 -10.79 10.61
C MET A 145 -17.75 -9.40 10.42
N SER A 146 -19.04 -9.31 10.73
CA SER A 146 -19.76 -8.07 10.99
C SER A 146 -19.28 -7.42 12.29
N ILE A 147 -19.67 -6.19 12.57
CA ILE A 147 -19.37 -5.52 13.84
C ILE A 147 -19.79 -6.36 15.04
N ARG A 148 -21.01 -6.92 14.99
CA ARG A 148 -21.55 -7.77 16.05
C ARG A 148 -20.69 -9.01 16.28
N ASN A 149 -20.32 -9.71 15.20
CA ASN A 149 -19.54 -10.93 15.31
C ASN A 149 -18.09 -10.64 15.72
N ARG A 150 -17.51 -9.54 15.26
CA ARG A 150 -16.18 -9.09 15.68
C ARG A 150 -16.14 -8.70 17.16
N ARG A 151 -17.20 -8.06 17.67
CA ARG A 151 -17.34 -7.77 19.10
C ARG A 151 -17.43 -9.05 19.93
N ALA A 152 -18.33 -9.97 19.56
CA ALA A 152 -18.45 -11.26 20.23
C ALA A 152 -17.13 -12.05 20.23
N TRP A 153 -16.36 -11.95 19.15
CA TRP A 153 -15.03 -12.55 19.07
C TRP A 153 -14.02 -11.96 20.06
N GLU A 154 -14.03 -10.64 20.29
CA GLU A 154 -13.13 -10.02 21.27
C GLU A 154 -13.56 -10.28 22.71
N GLU A 155 -14.87 -10.39 22.96
CA GLU A 155 -15.46 -10.64 24.28
C GLU A 155 -15.44 -12.13 24.69
N ALA A 156 -15.07 -13.04 23.77
CA ALA A 156 -15.07 -14.48 24.03
C ALA A 156 -14.04 -14.88 25.09
N GLU A 157 -14.50 -15.64 26.10
CA GLU A 157 -13.68 -16.15 27.20
C GLU A 157 -13.70 -17.68 27.29
N GLY A 158 -12.70 -18.25 27.96
CA GLY A 158 -12.64 -19.68 28.27
C GLY A 158 -12.77 -20.60 27.04
N ASN A 159 -13.80 -21.44 27.03
CA ASN A 159 -14.04 -22.44 25.98
C ASN A 159 -14.34 -21.81 24.62
N GLU A 160 -14.96 -20.63 24.57
CA GLU A 160 -15.28 -19.95 23.31
C GLU A 160 -13.99 -19.52 22.61
N ARG A 161 -13.03 -19.00 23.38
CA ARG A 161 -11.69 -18.67 22.87
C ARG A 161 -10.94 -19.91 22.37
N MET A 162 -11.14 -21.08 22.98
CA MET A 162 -10.56 -22.33 22.46
C MET A 162 -11.19 -22.78 21.14
N LEU A 163 -12.44 -22.41 20.87
CA LEU A 163 -13.09 -22.69 19.58
C LEU A 163 -12.52 -21.80 18.47
N HIS A 164 -12.07 -20.59 18.79
CA HIS A 164 -11.45 -19.68 17.82
C HIS A 164 -10.24 -20.30 17.12
N ASP A 165 -9.35 -20.97 17.88
CA ASP A 165 -8.16 -21.64 17.34
C ASP A 165 -8.48 -22.87 16.45
N ARG A 166 -9.72 -23.37 16.50
CA ARG A 166 -10.18 -24.49 15.65
C ARG A 166 -10.69 -24.00 14.29
N ILE A 167 -11.07 -22.74 14.19
CA ILE A 167 -11.54 -22.14 12.96
C ILE A 167 -10.33 -21.82 12.08
N LYS A 168 -10.37 -22.28 10.83
CA LYS A 168 -9.27 -22.14 9.86
C LYS A 168 -9.45 -20.98 8.91
N ILE A 169 -10.69 -20.59 8.64
CA ILE A 169 -10.99 -19.51 7.71
C ILE A 169 -11.86 -18.48 8.42
N HIS A 170 -11.42 -17.23 8.38
CA HIS A 170 -12.18 -16.07 8.84
C HIS A 170 -12.39 -15.12 7.68
N HIS A 171 -13.54 -14.45 7.64
CA HIS A 171 -13.82 -13.49 6.58
C HIS A 171 -14.77 -12.39 7.02
N GLY A 172 -14.66 -11.21 6.40
CA GLY A 172 -15.64 -10.13 6.50
C GLY A 172 -15.04 -8.74 6.60
N ASN A 173 -15.93 -7.75 6.67
CA ASN A 173 -15.59 -6.32 6.65
C ASN A 173 -14.75 -5.88 7.86
N TYR A 174 -14.89 -6.57 8.98
CA TYR A 174 -14.22 -6.24 10.25
C TYR A 174 -13.34 -7.40 10.74
N ALA A 175 -12.82 -8.22 9.81
CA ALA A 175 -11.97 -9.36 10.13
C ALA A 175 -10.52 -8.96 10.47
N PHE A 176 -10.10 -7.74 10.13
CA PHE A 176 -8.77 -7.24 10.48
C PHE A 176 -8.60 -7.13 12.01
N GLY A 177 -7.44 -7.55 12.51
CA GLY A 177 -7.14 -7.61 13.95
C GLY A 177 -7.50 -8.93 14.64
N MET A 178 -8.18 -9.86 13.97
CA MET A 178 -8.54 -11.17 14.56
C MET A 178 -7.34 -12.06 14.90
N CYS A 179 -6.24 -11.96 14.13
CA CYS A 179 -5.04 -12.77 14.36
C CYS A 179 -4.46 -12.60 15.76
N GLU A 180 -4.63 -11.44 16.39
CA GLU A 180 -4.06 -11.17 17.73
C GLU A 180 -4.74 -12.00 18.84
N ASN A 181 -5.93 -12.57 18.57
CA ASN A 181 -6.65 -13.42 19.52
C ASN A 181 -6.34 -14.92 19.34
N LEU A 182 -5.66 -15.30 18.24
CA LEU A 182 -5.34 -16.68 17.90
C LEU A 182 -3.98 -17.09 18.47
N THR A 183 -3.82 -18.35 18.85
CA THR A 183 -2.53 -18.89 19.32
C THR A 183 -1.67 -19.44 18.17
N SER A 184 -2.31 -19.78 17.06
CA SER A 184 -1.67 -20.32 15.87
C SER A 184 -1.30 -19.21 14.89
N SER A 185 -0.38 -19.53 13.96
CA SER A 185 -0.01 -18.62 12.88
C SER A 185 -1.22 -18.19 12.09
N CYS A 186 -1.29 -16.90 11.74
CA CYS A 186 -2.45 -16.31 11.10
C CYS A 186 -2.02 -15.41 9.93
N SER A 187 -2.81 -15.42 8.86
CA SER A 187 -2.44 -14.84 7.57
C SER A 187 -3.59 -14.01 7.01
N TYR A 188 -3.40 -12.69 6.89
CA TYR A 188 -4.38 -11.85 6.21
C TYR A 188 -4.16 -11.87 4.70
N PHE A 189 -5.25 -11.89 3.95
CA PHE A 189 -5.25 -11.52 2.55
C PHE A 189 -6.44 -10.64 2.20
N LEU A 190 -6.32 -9.89 1.11
CA LEU A 190 -7.33 -8.93 0.69
C LEU A 190 -7.44 -8.90 -0.85
N MET A 191 -8.63 -8.59 -1.35
CA MET A 191 -8.85 -8.25 -2.77
C MET A 191 -9.06 -6.74 -2.88
N LEU A 192 -8.11 -6.01 -3.45
CA LEU A 192 -8.11 -4.55 -3.44
C LEU A 192 -8.99 -3.98 -4.56
N GLN A 193 -9.86 -3.03 -4.20
CA GLN A 193 -10.68 -2.24 -5.14
C GLN A 193 -10.30 -0.76 -5.09
N ASP A 194 -10.42 -0.06 -6.22
CA ASP A 194 -10.23 1.40 -6.26
C ASP A 194 -11.21 2.09 -5.29
N PRO A 195 -10.76 3.09 -4.50
CA PRO A 195 -11.63 3.74 -3.53
C PRO A 195 -12.89 4.40 -4.11
N ILE A 196 -12.84 4.93 -5.34
CA ILE A 196 -14.04 5.50 -5.98
C ILE A 196 -14.98 4.40 -6.44
N GLU A 197 -14.44 3.36 -7.09
CA GLU A 197 -15.27 2.23 -7.53
C GLU A 197 -15.96 1.56 -6.35
N ARG A 198 -15.27 1.42 -5.21
CA ARG A 198 -15.89 0.96 -3.96
C ARG A 198 -16.98 1.91 -3.46
N ALA A 199 -16.77 3.23 -3.54
CA ALA A 199 -17.79 4.20 -3.12
C ALA A 199 -19.04 4.12 -4.00
N ILE A 200 -18.88 3.93 -5.31
CA ILE A 200 -19.99 3.70 -6.25
C ILE A 200 -20.67 2.36 -5.96
N SER A 201 -19.91 1.27 -5.87
CA SER A 201 -20.43 -0.07 -5.55
C SER A 201 -21.26 -0.06 -4.26
N THR A 202 -20.76 0.56 -3.20
CA THR A 202 -21.51 0.69 -1.93
C THR A 202 -22.74 1.58 -2.03
N TYR A 203 -22.67 2.65 -2.83
CA TYR A 203 -23.82 3.50 -3.10
C TYR A 203 -24.96 2.70 -3.71
N HIS A 204 -24.67 1.90 -4.75
CA HIS A 204 -25.66 1.05 -5.41
C HIS A 204 -26.17 -0.06 -4.49
N TYR A 205 -25.28 -0.75 -3.77
CA TYR A 205 -25.68 -1.75 -2.77
C TYR A 205 -26.66 -1.16 -1.74
N CYS A 206 -26.37 0.05 -1.22
CA CYS A 206 -27.19 0.70 -0.21
C CYS A 206 -28.52 1.28 -0.72
N LYS A 207 -28.77 1.29 -2.03
CA LYS A 207 -30.11 1.59 -2.55
C LYS A 207 -31.10 0.46 -2.23
N ASP A 208 -30.64 -0.78 -2.25
CA ASP A 208 -31.46 -1.97 -2.00
C ASP A 208 -31.34 -2.48 -0.56
N ALA A 209 -30.12 -2.45 0.00
CA ALA A 209 -29.81 -2.99 1.32
C ALA A 209 -30.01 -1.97 2.46
N ILE A 210 -31.14 -1.26 2.49
CA ILE A 210 -31.40 -0.13 3.43
C ILE A 210 -31.29 -0.54 4.91
N ARG A 211 -31.46 -1.83 5.23
CA ARG A 211 -31.35 -2.37 6.59
C ARG A 211 -29.93 -2.78 7.00
N ASP A 212 -29.00 -2.83 6.06
CA ASP A 212 -27.59 -3.07 6.36
C ASP A 212 -27.07 -1.95 7.27
N GLU A 213 -26.20 -2.30 8.21
CA GLU A 213 -25.66 -1.36 9.17
C GLU A 213 -24.96 -0.18 8.46
N LEU A 214 -24.21 -0.45 7.38
CA LEU A 214 -23.51 0.57 6.57
C LEU A 214 -24.49 1.55 5.90
N CYS A 215 -25.68 1.07 5.53
CA CYS A 215 -26.67 1.83 4.77
C CYS A 215 -27.69 2.58 5.64
N SER A 216 -27.64 2.37 6.97
CA SER A 216 -28.69 2.83 7.89
C SER A 216 -28.65 4.31 8.25
N VAL A 217 -27.52 5.00 8.07
CA VAL A 217 -27.34 6.41 8.48
C VAL A 217 -27.85 7.39 7.45
N VAL A 218 -27.56 7.14 6.18
CA VAL A 218 -27.99 7.96 5.03
C VAL A 218 -28.65 7.04 4.02
N ASN A 219 -29.83 7.43 3.54
CA ASN A 219 -30.52 6.66 2.51
C ASN A 219 -29.91 6.99 1.14
N ALA A 220 -29.23 6.01 0.51
CA ALA A 220 -28.60 6.16 -0.80
C ALA A 220 -29.59 6.58 -1.92
N ASN A 221 -30.88 6.24 -1.80
CA ASN A 221 -31.92 6.68 -2.74
C ASN A 221 -32.25 8.18 -2.64
N LYS A 222 -31.74 8.87 -1.62
CA LYS A 222 -32.04 10.29 -1.34
C LYS A 222 -30.83 11.21 -1.49
N VAL A 223 -29.67 10.66 -1.85
CA VAL A 223 -28.43 11.41 -2.01
C VAL A 223 -27.77 11.08 -3.34
N SER A 224 -26.95 12.00 -3.82
CA SER A 224 -26.11 11.75 -5.00
C SER A 224 -24.97 10.77 -4.65
N VAL A 225 -24.39 10.12 -5.66
CA VAL A 225 -23.18 9.29 -5.48
C VAL A 225 -22.00 10.11 -4.95
N HIS A 226 -21.94 11.41 -5.29
CA HIS A 226 -20.96 12.35 -4.75
C HIS A 226 -21.12 12.54 -3.24
N ASP A 227 -22.32 12.88 -2.78
CA ASP A 227 -22.60 13.07 -1.35
C ASP A 227 -22.42 11.76 -0.58
N TRP A 228 -22.75 10.62 -1.20
CA TRP A 228 -22.47 9.31 -0.66
C TRP A 228 -20.98 9.06 -0.46
N ALA A 229 -20.15 9.30 -1.48
CA ALA A 229 -18.71 9.12 -1.39
C ALA A 229 -18.08 10.01 -0.30
N VAL A 230 -18.56 11.25 -0.15
CA VAL A 230 -18.16 12.15 0.94
C VAL A 230 -18.65 11.63 2.31
N HIS A 231 -19.89 11.15 2.38
CA HIS A 231 -20.47 10.59 3.60
C HIS A 231 -19.77 9.30 4.05
N GLN A 232 -19.45 8.40 3.13
CA GLN A 232 -18.71 7.21 3.45
C GLN A 232 -17.27 7.56 3.81
N GLY A 233 -16.59 8.40 3.03
CA GLY A 233 -15.19 8.75 3.24
C GLY A 233 -14.29 7.50 3.25
N SER A 234 -13.16 7.58 3.96
CA SER A 234 -12.15 6.51 3.94
C SER A 234 -12.55 5.27 4.75
N LEU A 235 -13.42 4.42 4.20
CA LEU A 235 -13.97 3.22 4.84
C LEU A 235 -12.90 2.17 5.11
N PHE A 236 -12.01 1.89 4.15
CA PHE A 236 -11.03 0.83 4.31
C PHE A 236 -10.02 1.15 5.41
N PHE A 237 -9.55 2.40 5.47
CA PHE A 237 -8.71 2.88 6.55
C PHE A 237 -9.38 2.65 7.92
N ARG A 238 -10.68 2.95 8.05
CA ARG A 238 -11.41 2.70 9.30
C ARG A 238 -11.59 1.21 9.60
N GLN A 239 -11.73 0.35 8.59
CA GLN A 239 -11.75 -1.11 8.80
C GLN A 239 -10.42 -1.61 9.37
N LEU A 240 -9.28 -1.05 8.95
CA LEU A 240 -7.96 -1.39 9.49
C LEU A 240 -7.76 -0.87 10.93
N LEU A 241 -8.38 0.26 11.26
CA LEU A 241 -8.33 0.85 12.61
C LEU A 241 -9.45 0.37 13.54
N PHE A 242 -10.32 -0.53 13.08
CA PHE A 242 -11.53 -0.91 13.79
C PHE A 242 -11.22 -1.49 15.18
N LYS A 243 -11.99 -1.03 16.19
CA LYS A 243 -11.94 -1.54 17.57
C LYS A 243 -13.35 -1.56 18.18
N PRO A 244 -13.91 -2.74 18.54
CA PRO A 244 -15.24 -2.87 19.14
C PRO A 244 -15.54 -1.95 20.31
N ASP A 245 -14.55 -1.66 21.18
CA ASP A 245 -14.71 -0.80 22.35
C ASP A 245 -15.26 0.59 22.01
N PHE A 246 -15.04 1.05 20.77
CA PHE A 246 -15.53 2.34 20.28
C PHE A 246 -17.00 2.34 19.84
N CYS A 247 -17.64 1.17 19.79
CA CYS A 247 -19.08 1.08 19.55
C CYS A 247 -19.91 1.67 20.70
N ASP A 248 -19.34 1.71 21.91
CA ASP A 248 -20.02 2.12 23.14
C ASP A 248 -19.59 3.51 23.63
N ILE A 249 -18.71 4.22 22.90
CA ILE A 249 -18.29 5.57 23.28
C ILE A 249 -19.48 6.53 23.24
N GLU A 250 -19.68 7.27 24.34
CA GLU A 250 -20.48 8.48 24.36
C GLU A 250 -19.74 9.57 23.59
N VAL A 251 -20.07 9.75 22.30
CA VAL A 251 -19.50 10.81 21.49
C VAL A 251 -19.94 12.15 22.09
N ASN A 252 -18.97 12.98 22.49
CA ASN A 252 -19.24 14.24 23.18
C ASN A 252 -20.18 15.12 22.33
N SER A 253 -21.41 15.30 22.82
CA SER A 253 -22.55 15.83 22.04
C SER A 253 -22.37 17.28 21.58
N SER A 254 -21.32 17.97 22.06
CA SER A 254 -21.02 19.35 21.68
C SER A 254 -20.56 19.52 20.23
N LEU A 255 -20.04 18.46 19.59
CA LEU A 255 -19.53 18.53 18.21
C LEU A 255 -20.58 18.19 17.15
N ILE A 256 -21.70 17.57 17.53
CA ILE A 256 -22.64 17.00 16.57
C ILE A 256 -24.07 17.20 17.08
N ALA A 257 -24.85 18.02 16.37
CA ALA A 257 -26.27 18.25 16.62
C ALA A 257 -27.16 17.04 16.24
N VAL A 258 -26.66 15.82 16.43
CA VAL A 258 -27.42 14.60 16.17
C VAL A 258 -28.15 14.22 17.44
N GLN A 259 -29.46 14.41 17.43
CA GLN A 259 -30.34 13.87 18.46
C GLN A 259 -30.23 12.33 18.47
N ASN A 260 -29.95 11.74 19.63
CA ASN A 260 -29.83 10.29 19.86
C ASN A 260 -28.59 9.60 19.26
N ILE A 261 -27.38 10.01 19.68
CA ILE A 261 -26.11 9.33 19.38
C ILE A 261 -26.17 7.81 19.67
N ASN A 262 -26.92 7.40 20.69
CA ASN A 262 -27.10 5.99 21.06
C ASN A 262 -27.83 5.16 19.99
N LYS A 263 -28.54 5.79 19.04
CA LYS A 263 -29.20 5.10 17.91
C LYS A 263 -28.31 4.97 16.68
N LEU A 264 -27.12 5.56 16.68
CA LEU A 264 -26.19 5.47 15.56
C LEU A 264 -25.56 4.07 15.51
N PRO A 265 -25.39 3.49 14.31
CA PRO A 265 -24.64 2.25 14.15
C PRO A 265 -23.18 2.44 14.56
N CYS A 266 -22.52 1.35 14.96
CA CYS A 266 -21.19 1.43 15.53
C CYS A 266 -20.14 1.96 14.53
N TRP A 267 -20.21 1.54 13.25
CA TRP A 267 -19.28 2.05 12.24
C TRP A 267 -19.30 3.58 12.14
N TYR A 268 -20.48 4.19 12.33
CA TYR A 268 -20.64 5.63 12.24
C TYR A 268 -20.15 6.31 13.51
N LYS A 269 -20.40 5.73 14.70
CA LYS A 269 -19.78 6.21 15.95
C LYS A 269 -18.25 6.22 15.85
N GLN A 270 -17.67 5.15 15.30
CA GLN A 270 -16.23 5.09 15.05
C GLN A 270 -15.78 6.15 14.04
N LYS A 271 -16.53 6.34 12.95
CA LYS A 271 -16.26 7.44 12.01
C LYS A 271 -16.19 8.77 12.75
N LEU A 272 -17.17 9.09 13.58
CA LEU A 272 -17.20 10.34 14.35
C LEU A 272 -16.02 10.47 15.31
N TYR A 273 -15.61 9.37 15.96
CA TYR A 273 -14.40 9.34 16.77
C TYR A 273 -13.16 9.67 15.93
N PHE A 274 -12.96 9.01 14.79
CA PHE A 274 -11.80 9.26 13.92
C PHE A 274 -11.82 10.67 13.32
N ASP A 275 -12.99 11.20 12.97
CA ASP A 275 -13.17 12.57 12.47
C ASP A 275 -12.87 13.63 13.54
N SER A 276 -12.91 13.25 14.83
CA SER A 276 -12.55 14.13 15.96
C SER A 276 -11.04 14.18 16.25
N LEU A 277 -10.26 13.27 15.66
CA LEU A 277 -8.80 13.23 15.86
C LEU A 277 -8.11 14.38 15.15
N SER A 278 -6.91 14.73 15.60
CA SER A 278 -6.12 15.75 14.92
C SER A 278 -5.64 15.24 13.55
N ASN A 279 -5.49 16.14 12.58
CA ASN A 279 -4.92 15.81 11.27
C ASN A 279 -3.52 15.16 11.41
N ALA A 280 -2.76 15.53 12.44
CA ALA A 280 -1.45 14.95 12.72
C ALA A 280 -1.59 13.48 13.14
N ASP A 281 -2.48 13.16 14.10
CA ASP A 281 -2.69 11.78 14.54
C ASP A 281 -3.17 10.88 13.39
N VAL A 282 -4.10 11.39 12.55
CA VAL A 282 -4.59 10.68 11.36
C VAL A 282 -3.46 10.44 10.35
N THR A 283 -2.59 11.45 10.15
CA THR A 283 -1.46 11.34 9.22
C THR A 283 -0.46 10.29 9.70
N GLU A 284 -0.14 10.26 10.99
CA GLU A 284 0.79 9.26 11.54
C GLU A 284 0.20 7.85 11.51
N ALA A 285 -1.09 7.68 11.82
CA ALA A 285 -1.75 6.39 11.65
C ALA A 285 -1.73 5.91 10.20
N LEU A 286 -1.97 6.82 9.24
CA LEU A 286 -1.94 6.50 7.82
C LEU A 286 -0.53 6.13 7.33
N ASN A 287 0.49 6.84 7.79
CA ASN A 287 1.90 6.52 7.52
C ASN A 287 2.26 5.13 8.08
N TYR A 288 1.81 4.85 9.31
CA TYR A 288 2.05 3.58 9.97
C TYR A 288 1.40 2.42 9.22
N VAL A 289 0.11 2.56 8.85
CA VAL A 289 -0.60 1.57 8.04
C VAL A 289 0.14 1.32 6.74
N GLY A 290 0.48 2.38 5.98
CA GLY A 290 1.18 2.24 4.70
C GLY A 290 2.52 1.52 4.81
N LYS A 291 3.29 1.76 5.88
CA LYS A 291 4.60 1.13 6.12
C LYS A 291 4.49 -0.35 6.48
N HIS A 292 3.37 -0.80 7.05
CA HIS A 292 3.21 -2.16 7.59
C HIS A 292 2.32 -3.07 6.74
N LEU A 293 1.80 -2.61 5.58
CA LEU A 293 0.93 -3.44 4.73
C LEU A 293 1.58 -4.76 4.31
N ASP A 294 2.89 -4.77 4.01
CA ASP A 294 3.63 -5.98 3.66
C ASP A 294 3.87 -6.91 4.85
N GLN A 295 3.84 -6.40 6.08
CA GLN A 295 3.96 -7.20 7.30
C GLN A 295 2.61 -7.77 7.75
N TRP A 296 1.51 -7.07 7.45
CA TRP A 296 0.16 -7.49 7.82
C TRP A 296 -0.46 -8.44 6.79
N PHE A 297 -0.35 -8.13 5.50
CA PHE A 297 -1.00 -8.91 4.44
C PHE A 297 -0.01 -9.87 3.78
N SER A 298 -0.27 -11.16 3.97
CA SER A 298 0.50 -12.25 3.36
C SER A 298 0.40 -12.26 1.84
N VAL A 299 -0.73 -11.83 1.28
CA VAL A 299 -0.93 -11.66 -0.15
C VAL A 299 -2.02 -10.61 -0.40
N VAL A 300 -1.83 -9.78 -1.42
CA VAL A 300 -2.77 -8.72 -1.82
C VAL A 300 -3.16 -8.98 -3.27
N GLY A 301 -4.45 -9.13 -3.53
CA GLY A 301 -5.04 -9.19 -4.86
C GLY A 301 -5.57 -7.83 -5.33
N HIS A 302 -6.01 -7.76 -6.57
CA HIS A 302 -6.63 -6.59 -7.20
C HIS A 302 -7.84 -7.02 -8.03
N VAL A 303 -8.97 -6.34 -7.87
CA VAL A 303 -10.24 -6.69 -8.54
C VAL A 303 -10.11 -6.68 -10.06
N ASP A 304 -9.54 -5.62 -10.65
CA ASP A 304 -9.34 -5.50 -12.11
C ASP A 304 -8.49 -6.62 -12.74
N ASP A 305 -7.73 -7.34 -11.93
CA ASP A 305 -6.90 -8.47 -12.35
C ASP A 305 -7.20 -9.65 -11.43
N TYR A 306 -8.49 -9.94 -11.31
CA TYR A 306 -9.06 -11.01 -10.50
C TYR A 306 -8.36 -12.34 -10.76
N SER A 307 -8.07 -12.63 -12.04
CA SER A 307 -7.43 -13.87 -12.43
C SER A 307 -6.02 -14.05 -11.89
N ALA A 308 -5.15 -13.05 -12.02
CA ALA A 308 -3.84 -13.15 -11.40
C ALA A 308 -3.96 -13.21 -9.86
N SER A 309 -4.92 -12.48 -9.29
CA SER A 309 -5.15 -12.42 -7.85
C SER A 309 -5.50 -13.77 -7.23
N VAL A 310 -6.48 -14.49 -7.80
CA VAL A 310 -6.86 -15.81 -7.28
C VAL A 310 -5.75 -16.85 -7.45
N LYS A 311 -4.95 -16.77 -8.53
CA LYS A 311 -3.75 -17.62 -8.70
C LYS A 311 -2.69 -17.34 -7.64
N MET A 312 -2.49 -16.08 -7.24
CA MET A 312 -1.58 -15.75 -6.14
C MET A 312 -2.08 -16.32 -4.81
N PHE A 313 -3.39 -16.23 -4.54
CA PHE A 313 -3.98 -16.84 -3.34
C PHE A 313 -3.80 -18.35 -3.32
N GLU A 314 -4.07 -19.03 -4.44
CA GLU A 314 -3.85 -20.46 -4.61
C GLU A 314 -2.39 -20.86 -4.41
N TYR A 315 -1.46 -20.07 -4.97
CA TYR A 315 -0.03 -20.33 -4.83
C TYR A 315 0.43 -20.25 -3.37
N VAL A 316 -0.05 -19.26 -2.61
CA VAL A 316 0.32 -19.03 -1.21
C VAL A 316 -0.30 -20.08 -0.29
N TYR A 317 -1.60 -20.33 -0.41
CA TYR A 317 -2.36 -21.14 0.54
C TYR A 317 -2.49 -22.61 0.14
N ARG A 318 -2.21 -22.96 -1.12
CA ARG A 318 -2.43 -24.30 -1.70
C ARG A 318 -3.88 -24.78 -1.57
N LEU A 319 -4.82 -23.83 -1.65
CA LEU A 319 -6.25 -24.07 -1.78
C LEU A 319 -6.69 -23.68 -3.19
N PRO A 320 -7.70 -24.35 -3.77
CA PRO A 320 -8.09 -24.18 -5.17
C PRO A 320 -8.90 -22.90 -5.40
N PHE A 321 -8.31 -21.73 -5.15
CA PHE A 321 -8.94 -20.42 -5.37
C PHE A 321 -9.30 -20.17 -6.84
N SER A 322 -8.66 -20.88 -7.78
CA SER A 322 -9.09 -20.90 -9.17
C SER A 322 -10.54 -21.36 -9.36
N LYS A 323 -11.14 -22.15 -8.46
CA LYS A 323 -12.58 -22.46 -8.55
C LYS A 323 -13.48 -21.22 -8.50
N CYS A 324 -12.99 -20.12 -7.93
CA CYS A 324 -13.71 -18.85 -7.90
C CYS A 324 -13.80 -18.19 -9.28
N TYR A 325 -13.11 -18.69 -10.31
CA TYR A 325 -13.29 -18.27 -11.70
C TYR A 325 -14.70 -18.55 -12.21
N ASP A 326 -15.22 -19.74 -11.93
CA ASP A 326 -16.51 -20.17 -12.46
C ASP A 326 -17.65 -19.40 -11.76
N SER A 327 -17.49 -19.13 -10.47
CA SER A 327 -18.34 -18.18 -9.73
C SER A 327 -18.21 -16.75 -10.24
N SER A 328 -17.08 -16.39 -10.89
CA SER A 328 -16.86 -15.07 -11.44
C SER A 328 -17.46 -14.86 -12.84
N LEU A 329 -17.82 -15.94 -13.56
CA LEU A 329 -18.65 -15.82 -14.76
C LEU A 329 -20.08 -15.36 -14.41
N ALA A 330 -20.50 -15.51 -13.14
CA ALA A 330 -21.69 -14.85 -12.61
C ALA A 330 -21.52 -13.34 -12.37
N PHE A 331 -20.31 -12.76 -12.51
CA PHE A 331 -20.15 -11.30 -12.66
C PHE A 331 -20.62 -10.81 -14.05
N GLN A 332 -20.84 -11.71 -15.02
CA GLN A 332 -21.38 -11.33 -16.33
C GLN A 332 -22.78 -11.86 -16.60
N GLU A 333 -23.15 -13.08 -16.23
CA GLU A 333 -24.48 -13.59 -16.59
C GLU A 333 -24.94 -14.69 -15.62
N GLU A 334 -25.91 -14.41 -14.74
CA GLU A 334 -26.88 -15.42 -14.28
C GLU A 334 -28.23 -14.71 -14.05
N PRO A 335 -29.22 -14.89 -14.95
CA PRO A 335 -30.57 -14.42 -14.73
C PRO A 335 -31.19 -15.30 -13.66
N SER A 336 -31.20 -14.81 -12.41
CA SER A 336 -32.10 -15.36 -11.39
C SER A 336 -33.50 -15.35 -11.97
N ASN A 337 -34.07 -16.55 -12.14
CA ASN A 337 -35.38 -16.85 -12.75
C ASN A 337 -36.59 -16.34 -11.93
N ASN A 338 -36.41 -15.24 -11.20
CA ASN A 338 -37.47 -14.48 -10.55
C ASN A 338 -37.81 -13.24 -11.38
N ASN A 339 -38.52 -13.42 -12.50
CA ASN A 339 -39.38 -12.44 -13.20
C ASN A 339 -39.11 -10.93 -12.96
N ARG A 340 -37.87 -10.48 -13.11
CA ARG A 340 -37.50 -9.08 -13.33
C ARG A 340 -36.34 -9.07 -14.32
N ALA A 341 -36.69 -8.86 -15.57
CA ALA A 341 -35.72 -8.64 -16.63
C ALA A 341 -34.89 -7.38 -16.30
N TYR A 342 -33.71 -7.57 -15.73
CA TYR A 342 -32.63 -6.61 -15.83
C TYR A 342 -31.89 -6.94 -17.12
N THR A 343 -32.30 -6.33 -18.22
CA THR A 343 -31.39 -6.08 -19.34
C THR A 343 -30.28 -5.19 -18.80
N VAL A 344 -29.07 -5.72 -18.66
CA VAL A 344 -27.85 -4.91 -18.51
C VAL A 344 -27.74 -4.09 -19.79
N ASP A 345 -28.21 -2.86 -19.69
CA ASP A 345 -28.22 -1.90 -20.77
C ASP A 345 -26.76 -1.48 -20.99
N GLN A 346 -26.27 -1.45 -22.23
CA GLN A 346 -24.91 -0.97 -22.55
C GLN A 346 -24.67 0.48 -22.08
N ASN A 347 -25.75 1.18 -21.72
CA ASN A 347 -25.75 2.47 -21.04
C ASN A 347 -25.20 2.42 -19.60
N GLU A 348 -25.29 1.29 -18.88
CA GLU A 348 -24.89 1.17 -17.47
C GLU A 348 -23.35 1.16 -17.30
N GLU A 349 -22.63 0.49 -18.21
CA GLU A 349 -21.14 0.49 -18.23
C GLU A 349 -20.56 1.87 -18.65
N THR A 350 -21.32 2.65 -19.42
CA THR A 350 -20.93 4.02 -19.80
C THR A 350 -21.28 5.04 -18.71
N LEU A 351 -22.37 4.84 -17.99
CA LEU A 351 -22.76 5.62 -16.80
C LEU A 351 -21.71 5.50 -15.68
N ASP A 352 -21.24 4.27 -15.39
CA ASP A 352 -20.23 4.04 -14.34
C ASP A 352 -18.90 4.78 -14.66
N LYS A 353 -18.42 4.71 -15.91
CA LYS A 353 -17.19 5.42 -16.33
C LYS A 353 -17.31 6.95 -16.20
N GLN A 354 -18.49 7.51 -16.47
CA GLN A 354 -18.73 8.94 -16.31
C GLN A 354 -18.80 9.35 -14.84
N GLU A 355 -19.48 8.57 -13.99
CA GLU A 355 -19.54 8.80 -12.55
C GLU A 355 -18.15 8.73 -11.92
N VAL A 356 -17.35 7.70 -12.26
CA VAL A 356 -15.95 7.58 -11.84
C VAL A 356 -15.15 8.81 -12.22
N PHE A 357 -15.28 9.29 -13.46
CA PHE A 357 -14.56 10.47 -13.93
C PHE A 357 -14.95 11.74 -13.16
N LEU A 358 -16.25 11.97 -12.93
CA LEU A 358 -16.74 13.14 -12.19
C LEU A 358 -16.28 13.12 -10.72
N LEU A 359 -16.32 11.95 -10.08
CA LEU A 359 -15.85 11.80 -8.69
C LEU A 359 -14.33 11.99 -8.57
N LYS A 360 -13.54 11.54 -9.56
CA LYS A 360 -12.08 11.76 -9.62
C LYS A 360 -11.72 13.24 -9.65
N GLN A 361 -12.55 14.07 -10.29
CA GLN A 361 -12.33 15.51 -10.39
C GLN A 361 -12.76 16.29 -9.15
N SER A 362 -13.57 15.70 -8.26
CA SER A 362 -14.09 16.42 -7.11
C SER A 362 -13.07 16.49 -5.96
N VAL A 363 -12.56 17.69 -5.68
CA VAL A 363 -11.63 17.94 -4.55
C VAL A 363 -12.20 17.46 -3.22
N THR A 364 -13.51 17.61 -2.99
CA THR A 364 -14.16 17.17 -1.74
C THR A 364 -14.16 15.64 -1.62
N VAL A 365 -14.44 14.91 -2.70
CA VAL A 365 -14.39 13.44 -2.72
C VAL A 365 -12.95 12.96 -2.54
N GLN A 366 -12.00 13.56 -3.26
CA GLN A 366 -10.58 13.23 -3.13
C GLN A 366 -10.08 13.45 -1.70
N LYS A 367 -10.53 14.51 -1.03
CA LYS A 367 -10.22 14.76 0.38
C LYS A 367 -10.87 13.72 1.31
N ALA A 368 -12.13 13.37 1.09
CA ALA A 368 -12.85 12.39 1.91
C ALA A 368 -12.27 10.97 1.80
N LEU A 369 -11.80 10.59 0.61
CA LEU A 369 -11.20 9.29 0.30
C LEU A 369 -9.67 9.28 0.42
N HIS A 370 -9.05 10.35 0.92
CA HIS A 370 -7.60 10.53 0.88
C HIS A 370 -6.82 9.38 1.54
N ALA A 371 -7.27 8.92 2.71
CA ALA A 371 -6.59 7.84 3.42
C ALA A 371 -6.70 6.52 2.65
N ASP A 372 -7.88 6.20 2.12
CA ASP A 372 -8.08 5.01 1.30
C ASP A 372 -7.24 5.05 0.02
N TYR A 373 -7.09 6.21 -0.63
CA TYR A 373 -6.20 6.36 -1.79
C TYR A 373 -4.74 6.10 -1.46
N ARG A 374 -4.25 6.62 -0.33
CA ARG A 374 -2.87 6.38 0.08
C ARG A 374 -2.62 4.89 0.34
N ILE A 375 -3.54 4.22 1.03
CA ILE A 375 -3.43 2.78 1.32
C ILE A 375 -3.55 1.96 0.04
N TYR A 376 -4.53 2.28 -0.82
CA TYR A 376 -4.72 1.62 -2.12
C TYR A 376 -3.46 1.71 -2.98
N ASN A 377 -2.82 2.88 -3.06
CA ASN A 377 -1.61 3.05 -3.86
C ASN A 377 -0.44 2.22 -3.34
N GLU A 378 -0.24 2.13 -2.02
CA GLU A 378 0.80 1.27 -1.46
C GLU A 378 0.48 -0.22 -1.63
N ALA A 379 -0.77 -0.64 -1.36
CA ALA A 379 -1.23 -2.00 -1.57
C ALA A 379 -1.14 -2.44 -3.05
N LYS A 380 -1.42 -1.53 -3.99
CA LYS A 380 -1.30 -1.77 -5.44
C LYS A 380 0.15 -1.96 -5.88
N LYS A 381 1.10 -1.24 -5.28
CA LYS A 381 2.54 -1.52 -5.52
C LYS A 381 2.91 -2.91 -5.04
N LEU A 382 2.42 -3.32 -3.86
CA LEU A 382 2.63 -4.67 -3.34
C LEU A 382 2.09 -5.71 -4.33
N TYR A 383 0.85 -5.55 -4.77
CA TYR A 383 0.21 -6.39 -5.79
C TYR A 383 1.07 -6.54 -7.06
N GLN A 384 1.53 -5.41 -7.63
CA GLN A 384 2.31 -5.41 -8.87
C GLN A 384 3.62 -6.21 -8.73
N ILE A 385 4.32 -6.06 -7.60
CA ILE A 385 5.56 -6.79 -7.32
C ILE A 385 5.27 -8.28 -7.12
N GLN A 386 4.24 -8.64 -6.33
CA GLN A 386 3.84 -10.04 -6.09
C GLN A 386 3.53 -10.75 -7.41
N ARG A 387 2.75 -10.09 -8.28
CA ARG A 387 2.40 -10.61 -9.61
C ARG A 387 3.64 -10.87 -10.46
N GLN A 388 4.59 -9.95 -10.46
CA GLN A 388 5.84 -10.10 -11.23
C GLN A 388 6.70 -11.25 -10.68
N VAL A 389 6.80 -11.38 -9.36
CA VAL A 389 7.53 -12.49 -8.71
C VAL A 389 6.89 -13.83 -9.09
N LEU A 390 5.57 -13.95 -9.01
CA LEU A 390 4.87 -15.18 -9.39
C LEU A 390 5.07 -15.52 -10.87
N PHE A 391 4.93 -14.53 -11.77
CA PHE A 391 5.14 -14.74 -13.20
C PHE A 391 6.55 -15.28 -13.51
N ASN A 392 7.57 -14.71 -12.87
CA ASN A 392 8.96 -15.17 -13.03
C ASN A 392 9.17 -16.58 -12.46
N GLN A 393 8.40 -17.00 -11.45
CA GLN A 393 8.50 -18.34 -10.86
C GLN A 393 7.78 -19.43 -11.68
N ILE A 394 6.74 -19.08 -12.45
CA ILE A 394 5.98 -20.03 -13.29
C ILE A 394 6.61 -20.15 -14.69
N GLY A 395 7.31 -19.12 -15.17
CA GLY A 395 7.97 -19.12 -16.48
C GLY A 395 9.27 -19.94 -16.56
N HIS A 396 9.71 -20.53 -15.44
CA HIS A 396 10.84 -21.46 -15.31
C HIS A 396 10.32 -22.81 -14.85
#